data_AF-A0A433LC70-F1
#
_entry.id   AF-A0A433LC70-F1
#
_cell.length_a   1.000
_cell.length_b   1.000
_cell.length_c   1.000
_cell.angle_alpha   90.00
_cell.angle_beta   90.00
_cell.angle_gamma   90.00
#
_symmetry.space_group_name_H-M   'P 1'
#
loop_
_entity.id
_entity.type
_entity.pdbx_description
1 polymer ?
#
loop_
_entity_poly.entity_id
_entity_poly.type
_entity_poly.pdbx_seq_one_letter_code
_entity_poly.pdbx_strand_id
1 'polypeptide(L)'
;MCAEQPKGGAVARQAAMLCQDHAFQLYLDRRRRAKFGIEEAALPDGTHNAEDARDWLIAACKIQSRAELDSNYQARQTFRQIRNRFNHWRARQRSQSK
;
A
#
# COMPACT_ATOMS: atom_id res chain seq x y z
N MET A 1 23.60 -17.73 8.01
CA MET A 1 22.39 -18.19 8.72
C MET A 1 21.21 -17.81 7.86
N CYS A 2 20.58 -18.78 7.20
CA CYS A 2 19.48 -18.55 6.25
C CYS A 2 18.24 -18.12 7.03
N ALA A 3 17.85 -16.86 6.93
CA ALA A 3 16.59 -16.40 7.50
C ALA A 3 15.45 -17.06 6.71
N GLU A 4 14.90 -18.15 7.26
CA GLU A 4 13.62 -18.72 6.86
C GLU A 4 12.54 -17.66 7.09
N GLN A 5 12.36 -16.80 6.09
CA GLN A 5 11.27 -15.85 6.08
C GLN A 5 9.98 -16.68 6.13
N PRO A 6 9.07 -16.43 7.10
CA PRO A 6 7.82 -17.15 7.18
C PRO A 6 7.18 -17.04 5.81
N LYS A 7 6.88 -18.19 5.19
CA LYS A 7 6.34 -18.31 3.84
C LYS A 7 5.02 -17.54 3.76
N GLY A 8 5.10 -16.23 3.58
CA GLY A 8 3.96 -15.40 3.30
C GLY A 8 3.35 -15.93 2.02
N GLY A 9 2.06 -16.29 2.08
CA GLY A 9 1.32 -16.78 0.92
C GLY A 9 1.40 -15.80 -0.25
N ALA A 10 0.87 -16.22 -1.41
CA ALA A 10 0.98 -15.44 -2.65
C ALA A 10 0.52 -13.98 -2.47
N VAL A 11 -0.52 -13.77 -1.65
CA VAL A 11 -1.07 -12.44 -1.37
C VAL A 11 -0.12 -11.57 -0.55
N ALA A 12 0.57 -12.14 0.45
CA ALA A 12 1.52 -11.40 1.28
C ALA A 12 2.71 -10.89 0.45
N ARG A 13 3.18 -11.69 -0.52
CA ARG A 13 4.22 -11.28 -1.47
C ARG A 13 3.74 -10.18 -2.41
N GLN A 14 2.53 -10.30 -2.95
CA GLN A 14 1.93 -9.26 -3.78
C GLN A 14 1.76 -7.94 -3.02
N ALA A 15 1.34 -7.99 -1.75
CA ALA A 15 1.28 -6.83 -0.88
C ALA A 15 2.64 -6.18 -0.68
N ALA A 16 3.68 -6.98 -0.40
CA ALA A 16 5.04 -6.47 -0.23
C ALA A 16 5.60 -5.82 -1.50
N MET A 17 5.30 -6.37 -2.69
CA MET A 17 5.65 -5.75 -3.97
C MET A 17 4.91 -4.43 -4.19
N LEU A 18 3.63 -4.37 -3.85
CA LEU A 18 2.83 -3.15 -3.97
C LEU A 18 3.34 -2.03 -3.04
N CYS A 19 3.75 -2.36 -1.81
CA CYS A 19 4.33 -1.38 -0.87
C CYS A 19 5.66 -0.78 -1.36
N GLN A 20 6.40 -1.50 -2.19
CA GLN A 20 7.66 -1.03 -2.80
C GLN A 20 7.43 -0.22 -4.08
N ASP A 21 6.22 -0.21 -4.63
CA ASP A 21 5.91 0.52 -5.85
C ASP A 21 5.79 2.03 -5.57
N HIS A 22 6.62 2.83 -6.26
CA HIS A 22 6.68 4.27 -6.05
C HIS A 22 5.34 4.96 -6.37
N ALA A 23 4.56 4.45 -7.33
CA ALA A 23 3.24 5.02 -7.61
C ALA A 23 2.25 4.76 -6.47
N PHE A 24 2.39 3.63 -5.76
CA PHE A 24 1.58 3.35 -4.57
C PHE A 24 1.97 4.27 -3.41
N GLN A 25 3.26 4.56 -3.23
CA GLN A 25 3.74 5.53 -2.24
C GLN A 25 3.15 6.93 -2.51
N LEU A 26 3.17 7.39 -3.77
CA LEU A 26 2.54 8.66 -4.18
C LEU A 26 1.03 8.68 -3.90
N TYR A 27 0.33 7.57 -4.13
CA TYR A 27 -1.10 7.47 -3.81
C TYR A 27 -1.37 7.66 -2.31
N LEU A 28 -0.54 7.06 -1.45
CA LEU A 28 -0.64 7.22 -0.01
C LEU A 28 -0.32 8.65 0.43
N ASP A 29 0.68 9.25 -0.18
CA ASP A 29 1.09 10.63 0.11
C ASP A 29 -0.06 11.60 -0.12
N ARG A 30 -0.69 11.55 -1.30
CA ARG A 30 -1.88 12.36 -1.62
C ARG A 30 -3.04 12.12 -0.66
N ARG A 31 -3.25 10.86 -0.26
CA ARG A 31 -4.33 10.51 0.67
C ARG A 31 -4.04 11.02 2.08
N ARG A 32 -2.78 10.99 2.53
CA ARG A 32 -2.38 11.47 3.84
C ARG A 32 -2.39 13.00 3.90
N ARG A 33 -1.93 13.68 2.84
CA ARG A 33 -2.11 15.14 2.66
C ARG A 33 -3.56 15.54 2.85
N ALA A 34 -4.48 14.89 2.14
CA ALA A 34 -5.91 15.17 2.26
C ALA A 34 -6.49 14.87 3.66
N LYS A 35 -5.99 13.85 4.35
CA LYS A 35 -6.49 13.46 5.69
C LYS A 35 -5.96 14.36 6.81
N PHE A 36 -4.69 14.76 6.75
CA PHE A 36 -4.04 15.57 7.77
C PHE A 36 -4.05 17.07 7.45
N GLY A 37 -4.53 17.47 6.26
CA GLY A 37 -4.54 18.87 5.83
C GLY A 37 -3.13 19.44 5.65
N ILE A 38 -2.15 18.59 5.33
CA ILE A 38 -0.75 19.01 5.17
C ILE A 38 -0.55 19.51 3.75
N GLU A 39 -0.01 20.72 3.61
CA GLU A 39 0.33 21.32 2.31
C GLU A 39 1.48 20.56 1.62
N GLU A 40 1.51 20.62 0.28
CA GLU A 40 2.53 19.94 -0.53
C GLU A 40 3.96 20.37 -0.18
N ALA A 41 4.13 21.59 0.34
CA ALA A 41 5.39 22.13 0.81
C ALA A 41 5.88 21.47 2.13
N ALA A 42 4.97 20.96 2.96
CA ALA A 42 5.29 20.37 4.25
C ALA A 42 5.45 18.84 4.21
N LEU A 43 4.88 18.19 3.19
CA LEU A 43 5.07 16.76 2.95
C LEU A 43 5.38 16.53 1.46
N PRO A 44 6.65 16.55 1.03
CA PRO A 44 7.00 16.34 -0.38
C PRO A 44 6.62 14.93 -0.86
N ASP A 45 6.27 14.83 -2.15
CA ASP A 45 5.90 13.58 -2.80
C ASP A 45 7.07 12.59 -2.69
N GLY A 46 6.84 11.44 -2.04
CA GLY A 46 7.89 10.46 -1.75
C GLY A 46 8.33 10.39 -0.29
N THR A 47 7.65 11.08 0.62
CA THR A 47 7.89 10.94 2.07
C THR A 47 7.49 9.55 2.59
N HIS A 48 6.53 8.89 1.93
CA HIS A 48 6.12 7.53 2.29
C HIS A 48 7.09 6.49 1.75
N ASN A 49 7.77 5.80 2.66
CA ASN A 49 8.61 4.65 2.34
C ASN A 49 7.78 3.36 2.27
N ALA A 50 8.41 2.28 1.81
CA ALA A 50 7.80 0.96 1.78
C ALA A 50 7.34 0.48 3.18
N GLU A 51 7.95 1.00 4.25
CA GLU A 51 7.59 0.69 5.63
C GLU A 51 6.28 1.33 6.06
N ASP A 52 6.05 2.61 5.77
CA ASP A 52 4.77 3.28 5.99
C ASP A 52 3.67 2.65 5.13
N ALA A 53 3.98 2.33 3.87
CA ALA A 53 3.03 1.66 2.99
C ALA A 53 2.61 0.28 3.54
N ARG A 54 3.55 -0.44 4.18
CA ARG A 54 3.28 -1.70 4.89
C ARG A 54 2.39 -1.44 6.11
N ASP A 55 2.77 -0.51 6.97
CA ASP A 55 2.04 -0.23 8.22
C ASP A 55 0.60 0.20 7.92
N TRP A 56 0.43 1.09 6.95
CA TRP A 56 -0.87 1.50 6.43
C TRP A 56 -1.68 0.32 5.90
N LEU A 57 -1.05 -0.61 5.17
CA LEU A 57 -1.75 -1.78 4.64
C LEU A 57 -2.19 -2.72 5.77
N ILE A 58 -1.33 -2.93 6.77
CA ILE A 58 -1.61 -3.74 7.96
C ILE A 58 -2.81 -3.13 8.72
N ALA A 59 -2.79 -1.82 8.99
CA ALA A 59 -3.88 -1.09 9.63
C ALA A 59 -5.17 -1.11 8.80
N ALA A 60 -5.09 -0.93 7.48
CA ALA A 60 -6.25 -0.95 6.60
C ALA A 60 -6.89 -2.34 6.51
N CYS A 61 -6.08 -3.39 6.45
CA CYS A 61 -6.53 -4.78 6.43
C CYS A 61 -6.92 -5.32 7.82
N LYS A 62 -6.70 -4.54 8.90
CA LYS A 62 -6.93 -4.95 10.30
C LYS A 62 -6.23 -6.26 10.66
N ILE A 63 -4.99 -6.38 10.21
CA ILE A 63 -4.10 -7.50 10.52
C ILE A 63 -2.93 -6.98 11.35
N GLN A 64 -2.11 -7.86 11.91
CA GLN A 64 -0.88 -7.49 12.61
C GLN A 64 0.36 -7.80 11.76
N SER A 65 0.26 -8.78 10.86
CA SER A 65 1.36 -9.17 9.98
C SER A 65 0.91 -9.41 8.55
N ARG A 66 1.79 -9.12 7.58
CA ARG A 66 1.56 -9.38 6.14
C ARG A 66 1.27 -10.87 5.87
N ALA A 67 1.79 -11.77 6.68
CA ALA A 67 1.53 -13.21 6.55
C ALA A 67 0.05 -13.55 6.79
N GLU A 68 -0.64 -12.78 7.65
CA GLU A 68 -2.07 -12.99 7.93
C GLU A 68 -2.97 -12.60 6.77
N LEU A 69 -2.46 -11.86 5.77
CA LEU A 69 -3.24 -11.62 4.55
C LEU A 69 -3.66 -12.93 3.88
N ASP A 70 -2.87 -14.00 3.98
CA ASP A 70 -3.24 -15.26 3.32
C ASP A 70 -4.30 -16.03 4.11
N SER A 71 -4.13 -16.10 5.44
CA SER A 71 -5.02 -16.79 6.36
C SER A 71 -6.38 -16.09 6.51
N ASN A 72 -6.41 -14.75 6.46
CA ASN A 72 -7.62 -13.97 6.71
C ASN A 72 -8.34 -13.59 5.40
N TYR A 73 -9.53 -14.15 5.18
CA TYR A 73 -10.34 -13.82 4.00
C TYR A 73 -10.75 -12.34 3.93
N GLN A 74 -11.07 -11.72 5.07
CA GLN A 74 -11.45 -10.31 5.12
C GLN A 74 -10.27 -9.41 4.72
N ALA A 75 -9.07 -9.73 5.19
CA ALA A 75 -7.86 -9.01 4.81
C ALA A 75 -7.61 -9.08 3.29
N ARG A 76 -7.81 -10.25 2.66
CA ARG A 76 -7.72 -10.43 1.20
C ARG A 76 -8.73 -9.59 0.44
N GLN A 77 -9.98 -9.57 0.90
CA GLN A 77 -11.03 -8.76 0.29
C GLN A 77 -10.70 -7.26 0.37
N THR A 78 -10.22 -6.79 1.51
CA THR A 78 -9.75 -5.41 1.68
C THR A 78 -8.57 -5.10 0.77
N PHE A 79 -7.57 -5.98 0.69
CA PHE A 79 -6.43 -5.82 -0.21
C PHE A 79 -6.85 -5.71 -1.68
N ARG A 80 -7.78 -6.56 -2.13
CA ARG A 80 -8.35 -6.50 -3.48
C ARG A 80 -9.02 -5.15 -3.76
N GLN A 81 -9.80 -4.63 -2.80
CA GLN A 81 -10.43 -3.31 -2.94
C GLN A 81 -9.40 -2.18 -3.02
N ILE A 82 -8.36 -2.21 -2.17
CA ILE A 82 -7.26 -1.23 -2.21
C ILE A 82 -6.57 -1.27 -3.57
N ARG A 83 -6.24 -2.47 -4.05
CA ARG A 83 -5.59 -2.66 -5.36
C ARG A 83 -6.45 -2.13 -6.51
N ASN A 84 -7.76 -2.38 -6.48
CA ASN A 84 -8.67 -1.85 -7.49
C ASN A 84 -8.76 -0.32 -7.45
N ARG A 85 -8.83 0.30 -6.26
CA ARG A 85 -8.81 1.76 -6.11
C ARG A 85 -7.50 2.35 -6.61
N PHE A 86 -6.38 1.73 -6.29
CA PHE A 86 -5.06 2.13 -6.78
C PHE A 86 -4.98 2.02 -8.31
N ASN A 87 -5.41 0.90 -8.90
CA ASN A 87 -5.43 0.74 -10.36
C ASN A 87 -6.30 1.80 -11.05
N HIS A 88 -7.46 2.11 -10.48
CA HIS A 88 -8.34 3.16 -11.00
C HIS A 88 -7.70 4.54 -10.94
N TRP A 89 -7.07 4.86 -9.81
CA TRP A 89 -6.32 6.11 -9.66
C TRP A 89 -5.11 6.18 -10.60
N ARG A 90 -4.36 5.08 -10.75
CA ARG A 90 -3.22 4.97 -11.66
C ARG A 90 -3.65 5.14 -13.12
N ALA A 91 -4.81 4.59 -13.50
CA ALA A 91 -5.39 4.79 -14.83
C ALA A 91 -5.72 6.27 -15.06
N ARG A 92 -6.33 6.95 -14.08
CA ARG A 92 -6.60 8.39 -14.15
C ARG A 92 -5.33 9.23 -14.25
N GLN A 93 -4.28 8.90 -13.51
CA GLN A 93 -2.99 9.59 -13.60
C GLN A 93 -2.32 9.40 -14.97
N ARG A 94 -2.37 8.19 -15.55
CA ARG A 94 -1.86 7.95 -16.91
C ARG A 94 -2.61 8.78 -17.95
N SER A 95 -3.92 8.98 -17.77
CA SER A 95 -4.72 9.82 -18.67
C SER A 95 -4.48 11.32 -18.49
N GLN A 96 -4.05 11.77 -17.31
CA GLN A 96 -3.77 13.18 -17.02
C GLN A 96 -2.39 13.64 -17.53
N SER A 97 -1.50 12.71 -17.86
CA SER A 97 -0.16 12.99 -18.36
C SER A 97 -0.08 13.09 -19.90
N LYS A 98 -1.17 13.47 -20.58
CA LYS A 98 -1.24 13.57 -22.04
C LYS A 98 -1.72 14.93 -22.51
#